data_AF-A0A1Q9S3G9-F1
#
_entry.id   AF-A0A1Q9S3G9-F1
#
_cell.length_a   1.000
_cell.length_b   1.000
_cell.length_c   1.000
_cell.angle_alpha   90.00
_cell.angle_beta   90.00
_cell.angle_gamma   90.00
#
_symmetry.space_group_name_H-M   'P 1'
#
loop_
_entity.id
_entity.type
_entity.pdbx_description
1 polymer ?
#
loop_
_entity_poly.entity_id
_entity_poly.type
_entity_poly.pdbx_seq_one_letter_code
_entity_poly.pdbx_strand_id
1 'polypeptide(L)' 'MSGSTRDSVRRSIADSLLTSLEELVRRHRALGPHTADGSMLHDPLHAELIAAEVAHELAVARSALHRHPPLR' A
#
# COMPACT_ATOMS: atom_id res chain seq x y z
N MET A 1 -22.25 8.79 20.65
CA MET A 1 -22.28 8.28 19.26
C MET A 1 -20.94 8.39 18.51
N SER A 2 -19.97 9.18 18.99
CA SER A 2 -18.73 9.52 18.28
C SER A 2 -17.65 8.42 18.20
N GLY A 3 -17.84 7.27 18.86
CA GLY A 3 -16.93 6.12 18.77
C GLY A 3 -17.16 5.28 17.50
N SER A 4 -18.45 5.03 17.18
CA SER A 4 -18.84 4.30 15.95
C SER A 4 -18.32 4.98 14.67
N THR A 5 -18.36 6.32 14.62
CA THR A 5 -17.84 7.10 13.49
C THR A 5 -16.31 6.96 13.34
N ARG A 6 -15.56 6.94 14.45
CA ARG A 6 -14.09 6.81 14.40
C ARG A 6 -13.64 5.41 14.04
N ASP A 7 -14.30 4.37 14.55
CA ASP A 7 -14.02 3.00 14.14
C ASP A 7 -14.36 2.76 12.67
N SER A 8 -15.43 3.41 12.18
CA SER A 8 -15.76 3.42 10.75
C SER A 8 -14.65 4.07 9.91
N VAL A 9 -14.15 5.23 10.33
CA VAL A 9 -13.03 5.91 9.66
C VAL A 9 -11.76 5.05 9.66
N ARG A 10 -11.43 4.40 10.78
CA ARG A 10 -10.26 3.50 10.85
C ARG A 10 -10.38 2.29 9.92
N ARG A 11 -11.57 1.66 9.85
CA ARG A 11 -11.84 0.57 8.89
C ARG A 11 -11.67 1.07 7.46
N SER A 12 -12.26 2.22 7.12
CA SER A 12 -12.11 2.82 5.80
C SER A 12 -10.65 3.08 5.43
N ILE A 13 -9.81 3.56 6.36
CA ILE A 13 -8.37 3.74 6.11
C ILE A 13 -7.66 2.41 5.83
N ALA A 14 -8.01 1.36 6.57
CA ALA A 14 -7.45 0.02 6.35
C ALA A 14 -7.87 -0.55 4.99
N ASP A 15 -9.15 -0.43 4.62
CA ASP A 15 -9.67 -0.88 3.33
C ASP A 15 -9.01 -0.13 2.17
N SER A 16 -8.81 1.18 2.30
CA SER A 16 -8.05 1.97 1.33
C SER A 16 -6.61 1.50 1.18
N LEU A 17 -5.91 1.23 2.29
CA LEU A 17 -4.54 0.70 2.23
C LEU A 17 -4.48 -0.66 1.53
N LEU A 18 -5.40 -1.58 1.86
CA LEU A 18 -5.46 -2.89 1.22
C LEU A 18 -5.72 -2.77 -0.29
N THR A 19 -6.65 -1.89 -0.68
CA THR A 19 -6.96 -1.61 -2.09
C THR A 19 -5.74 -1.06 -2.83
N SER A 20 -5.02 -0.09 -2.25
CA SER A 20 -3.78 0.45 -2.83
C SER A 20 -2.71 -0.62 -3.02
N LEU A 21 -2.52 -1.51 -2.04
CA LEU A 21 -1.54 -2.60 -2.11
C LEU A 21 -1.91 -3.64 -3.18
N GLU A 22 -3.20 -3.97 -3.32
CA GLU A 22 -3.67 -4.88 -4.38
C GLU A 22 -3.42 -4.30 -5.78
N GLU A 23 -3.70 -3.01 -5.98
CA GLU A 23 -3.43 -2.33 -7.25
C GLU A 23 -1.92 -2.24 -7.53
N LEU A 24 -1.10 -1.98 -6.52
CA LEU A 24 0.36 -2.01 -6.63
C LEU A 24 0.84 -3.38 -7.12
N VAL A 25 0.40 -4.46 -6.46
CA VAL A 25 0.76 -5.83 -6.86
C VAL A 25 0.30 -6.14 -8.29
N ARG A 26 -0.91 -5.70 -8.67
CA ARG A 26 -1.42 -5.89 -10.03
C ARG A 26 -0.55 -5.19 -11.07
N ARG A 27 -0.16 -3.92 -10.82
CA ARG A 27 0.73 -3.17 -11.71
C ARG A 27 2.10 -3.84 -11.84
N HIS A 28 2.75 -4.20 -10.74
CA HIS A 28 4.07 -4.84 -10.78
C HIS A 28 4.03 -6.21 -11.48
N ARG A 29 2.97 -7.01 -11.27
CA ARG A 29 2.78 -8.26 -12.01
C ARG A 29 2.54 -8.06 -13.50
N ALA A 30 1.91 -6.97 -13.90
CA ALA A 30 1.74 -6.62 -15.32
C ALA A 30 3.05 -6.17 -15.98
N LEU A 31 4.01 -5.65 -15.19
CA LEU A 31 5.34 -5.23 -15.66
C LEU A 31 6.35 -6.39 -15.74
N GLY A 32 6.21 -7.41 -14.88
CA GLY A 32 7.09 -8.59 -14.83
C GLY A 32 7.25 -9.46 -16.09
N PRO A 33 6.30 -9.52 -17.05
CA PRO A 33 6.48 -10.26 -18.31
C PRO A 33 7.23 -9.46 -19.39
N HIS A 34 7.45 -8.15 -19.21
CA HIS A 34 8.04 -7.28 -20.23
C HIS A 34 9.57 -7.13 -20.14
N THR A 35 10.21 -7.72 -19.12
CA THR A 35 11.66 -7.96 -19.10
C THR A 35 12.00 -9.23 -19.89
N ALA A 36 11.50 -9.31 -21.12
CA ALA A 36 11.51 -10.49 -21.97
C ALA A 36 12.79 -10.63 -22.82
N ASP A 37 13.95 -10.26 -22.27
CA ASP A 37 15.26 -10.57 -22.84
C ASP A 37 16.07 -11.40 -21.84
N GLY A 38 15.55 -12.58 -21.50
CA GLY A 38 16.31 -13.75 -20.99
C GLY A 38 17.08 -13.61 -19.67
N SER A 39 17.16 -12.43 -19.05
CA SER A 39 17.82 -12.23 -17.77
C SER A 39 16.80 -12.39 -16.64
N MET A 40 16.64 -13.62 -16.15
CA MET A 40 15.86 -13.95 -14.94
C MET A 40 16.49 -13.40 -13.64
N LEU A 41 17.19 -12.27 -13.71
CA LEU A 41 17.63 -11.53 -12.55
C LEU A 41 16.65 -10.38 -12.38
N HIS A 42 15.74 -10.54 -11.42
CA HIS A 42 14.98 -9.44 -10.85
C HIS A 42 15.95 -8.28 -10.59
N ASP A 43 15.78 -7.19 -11.34
CA ASP A 43 16.58 -5.98 -11.19
C ASP A 43 16.43 -5.48 -9.74
N PRO A 44 17.53 -5.35 -8.96
CA PRO A 44 17.48 -4.77 -7.62
C PRO A 44 16.74 -3.44 -7.59
N LEU A 45 16.81 -2.64 -8.66
CA LEU A 45 16.05 -1.40 -8.79
C LEU A 45 14.53 -1.62 -8.78
N HIS A 46 14.03 -2.70 -9.38
CA HIS A 46 12.60 -3.02 -9.39
C HIS A 46 12.09 -3.37 -7.98
N ALA A 47 12.89 -4.12 -7.22
CA ALA A 47 12.57 -4.42 -5.82
C ALA A 47 12.57 -3.15 -4.94
N GLU A 48 13.53 -2.25 -5.15
CA GLU A 48 13.60 -0.95 -4.45
C GLU A 48 12.40 -0.05 -4.81
N LEU A 49 11.95 -0.04 -6.06
CA LEU A 49 10.74 0.70 -6.47
C LEU A 49 9.49 0.17 -5.76
N ILE A 50 9.32 -1.15 -5.71
CA ILE A 50 8.23 -1.79 -4.96
C ILE A 50 8.31 -1.40 -3.47
N ALA A 51 9.49 -1.47 -2.87
CA ALA A 51 9.69 -1.12 -1.47
C ALA A 51 9.36 0.35 -1.18
N ALA A 52 9.77 1.27 -2.06
CA ALA A 52 9.49 2.69 -1.95
C ALA A 52 7.97 2.99 -2.04
N GLU A 53 7.27 2.36 -2.98
CA GLU A 53 5.81 2.52 -3.12
C GLU A 53 5.06 1.95 -1.92
N VAL A 54 5.44 0.77 -1.42
CA VAL A 54 4.85 0.19 -0.20
C VAL A 54 5.09 1.11 1.01
N ALA A 55 6.31 1.63 1.17
CA ALA A 55 6.63 2.57 2.24
C ALA A 55 5.78 3.85 2.16
N HIS A 56 5.52 4.35 0.95
CA HIS A 56 4.65 5.50 0.73
C HIS A 56 3.21 5.23 1.18
N GLU A 57 2.59 4.13 0.72
CA GLU A 57 1.22 3.78 1.11
C GLU A 57 1.08 3.58 2.64
N LEU A 58 2.08 2.96 3.26
CA LEU A 58 2.14 2.84 4.73
C LEU A 58 2.24 4.20 5.43
N ALA A 59 3.04 5.12 4.90
CA ALA A 59 3.17 6.47 5.47
C ALA A 59 1.86 7.27 5.36
N VAL A 60 1.16 7.16 4.24
CA VAL A 60 -0.16 7.77 4.03
C VAL A 60 -1.18 7.21 5.03
N ALA A 61 -1.26 5.88 5.14
CA ALA A 61 -2.18 5.22 6.06
C ALA A 61 -1.88 5.58 7.53
N ARG A 62 -0.61 5.56 7.94
CA ARG A 62 -0.19 5.99 9.29
C ARG A 62 -0.57 7.45 9.56
N SER A 63 -0.30 8.35 8.61
CA SER A 63 -0.65 9.77 8.75
C SER A 63 -2.16 9.99 8.86
N ALA A 64 -2.98 9.19 8.16
CA ALA A 64 -4.43 9.20 8.32
C ALA A 64 -4.86 8.68 9.70
N LEU A 65 -4.29 7.56 10.16
CA LEU A 65 -4.59 7.00 11.48
C LEU A 65 -4.19 7.92 12.63
N HIS A 66 -3.06 8.62 12.53
CA HIS A 66 -2.62 9.60 13.53
C HIS A 66 -3.60 10.77 13.69
N ARG A 67 -4.31 11.15 12.62
CA ARG A 67 -5.37 12.16 12.68
C ARG A 67 -6.66 11.65 13.35
N HIS A 68 -6.80 10.33 13.55
CA HIS A 68 -7.96 9.69 14.14
C HIS A 68 -7.55 8.69 15.25
N PRO A 69 -7.02 9.18 16.39
CA PRO A 69 -6.60 8.33 17.49
C PRO A 69 -7.78 7.55 18.11
N PRO A 70 -7.54 6.31 18.60
CA PRO A 70 -8.58 5.48 19.20
C PRO A 70 -9.14 6.12 20.48
N LEU A 71 -10.42 5.88 20.74
CA LEU A 71 -10.99 6.11 22.08
C LEU A 71 -10.38 5.09 23.04
N ARG A 72 -9.82 5.57 24.15
CA ARG A 72 -9.53 4.73 25.32
C ARG A 72 -10.82 4.28 25.97
#